data_AF-A0A7S0B4N0-F1
#
_entry.id   AF-A0A7S0B4N0-F1
#
_cell.length_a   1.000
_cell.length_b   1.000
_cell.length_c   1.000
_cell.angle_alpha   90.00
_cell.angle_beta   90.00
_cell.angle_gamma   90.00
#
_symmetry.space_group_name_H-M   'P 1'
#
loop_
_entity.id
_entity.type
_entity.pdbx_description
1 polymer ?
#
loop_
_entity_poly.entity_id
_entity_poly.type
_entity_poly.pdbx_seq_one_letter_code
_entity_poly.pdbx_strand_id
1 'polypeptide(L)'
;QSPRCRHSLAEALAMISIDALKAAAGAAGVPAEGLEAALTALEADKVLIAAVKAREILDSRGNPTVEVELTTKGGIFARAAVPSGASTGVHEACELRDGDKSRYLGKGVTKAVESVNTTLAEALKGMSVLDQQALDAKMSELDGTPNKGKLGANAILGVSIAAAKAAAEAKGVPLYKHLADLAGNSGPMVLPVPCFNVVNGGPHAGNKLAFQEYFII
;
A
#
# COMPACT_ATOMS: atom_id res chain seq x y z
N GLN A 1 19.41 12.69 12.47
CA GLN A 1 20.08 12.77 11.15
C GLN A 1 19.03 12.41 10.10
N SER A 2 18.67 13.35 9.21
CA SER A 2 17.48 13.19 8.34
C SER A 2 17.75 12.25 7.16
N PRO A 3 16.74 11.48 6.66
CA PRO A 3 16.93 10.51 5.59
C PRO A 3 17.01 11.14 4.17
N ARG A 4 16.75 12.45 4.04
CA ARG A 4 16.52 13.12 2.75
C ARG A 4 17.77 13.28 1.85
N CYS A 5 18.98 13.04 2.37
CA CYS A 5 20.23 13.24 1.60
C CYS A 5 20.81 11.97 0.96
N ARG A 6 20.23 10.79 1.17
CA ARG A 6 20.77 9.54 0.59
C ARG A 6 20.23 9.19 -0.79
N HIS A 7 19.09 9.76 -1.22
CA HIS A 7 18.48 9.41 -2.51
C HIS A 7 19.20 10.03 -3.72
N SER A 8 19.60 11.31 -3.66
CA SER A 8 20.21 11.98 -4.83
C SER A 8 21.60 11.45 -5.20
N LEU A 9 22.38 10.99 -4.22
CA LEU A 9 23.71 10.41 -4.45
C LEU A 9 23.63 8.98 -4.98
N ALA A 10 22.64 8.19 -4.52
CA ALA A 10 22.43 6.83 -5.01
C ALA A 10 21.89 6.81 -6.45
N GLU A 11 20.95 7.71 -6.78
CA GLU A 11 20.46 7.89 -8.16
C GLU A 11 21.55 8.44 -9.09
N ALA A 12 22.34 9.41 -8.64
CA ALA A 12 23.49 9.91 -9.41
C ALA A 12 24.56 8.81 -9.60
N LEU A 13 24.87 8.00 -8.58
CA LEU A 13 25.77 6.85 -8.72
C LEU A 13 25.19 5.77 -9.63
N ALA A 14 23.87 5.55 -9.61
CA ALA A 14 23.20 4.57 -10.48
C ALA A 14 23.20 5.01 -11.95
N MET A 15 22.95 6.30 -12.24
CA MET A 15 23.04 6.86 -13.60
C MET A 15 24.49 6.85 -14.11
N ILE A 16 25.46 7.23 -13.27
CA ILE A 16 26.90 7.11 -13.58
C ILE A 16 27.28 5.65 -13.88
N SER A 17 26.68 4.68 -13.17
CA SER A 17 26.93 3.26 -13.42
C SER A 17 26.33 2.76 -14.73
N ILE A 18 25.14 3.23 -15.14
CA ILE A 18 24.49 2.78 -16.39
C ILE A 18 25.23 3.36 -17.60
N ASP A 19 25.59 4.64 -17.58
CA ASP A 19 26.34 5.25 -18.67
C ASP A 19 27.75 4.65 -18.78
N ALA A 20 28.39 4.34 -17.65
CA ALA A 20 29.64 3.59 -17.64
C ALA A 20 29.48 2.17 -18.19
N LEU A 21 28.36 1.49 -17.88
CA LEU A 21 28.06 0.16 -18.43
C LEU A 21 27.87 0.22 -19.95
N LYS A 22 27.14 1.22 -20.44
CA LYS A 22 26.92 1.47 -21.88
C LYS A 22 28.24 1.76 -22.59
N ALA A 23 29.09 2.60 -22.01
CA ALA A 23 30.42 2.90 -22.55
C ALA A 23 31.33 1.66 -22.60
N ALA A 24 31.35 0.86 -21.53
CA ALA A 24 32.14 -0.37 -21.46
C ALA A 24 31.64 -1.44 -22.45
N ALA A 25 30.32 -1.61 -22.58
CA ALA A 25 29.72 -2.53 -23.54
C ALA A 25 30.01 -2.12 -24.99
N GLY A 26 29.97 -0.82 -25.29
CA GLY A 26 30.37 -0.28 -26.59
C GLY A 26 31.85 -0.54 -26.90
N ALA A 27 32.74 -0.38 -25.92
CA ALA A 27 34.16 -0.72 -26.06
C ALA A 27 34.41 -2.23 -26.24
N ALA A 28 33.53 -3.08 -25.72
CA ALA A 28 33.60 -4.54 -25.83
C ALA A 28 32.92 -5.11 -27.11
N GLY A 29 32.38 -4.26 -27.99
CA GLY A 29 31.70 -4.70 -29.22
C GLY A 29 30.35 -5.38 -28.99
N VAL A 30 29.74 -5.20 -27.82
CA VAL A 30 28.39 -5.70 -27.54
C VAL A 30 27.38 -4.85 -28.31
N PRO A 31 26.42 -5.45 -29.05
CA PRO A 31 25.39 -4.70 -29.76
C PRO A 31 24.56 -3.84 -28.79
N ALA A 32 24.44 -2.54 -29.08
CA ALA A 32 23.73 -1.59 -28.22
C ALA A 32 22.25 -1.98 -28.00
N GLU A 33 21.58 -2.49 -29.03
CA GLU A 33 20.19 -2.98 -28.94
C GLU A 33 20.00 -4.07 -27.89
N GLY A 34 20.93 -5.02 -27.80
CA GLY A 34 20.86 -6.11 -26.82
C GLY A 34 21.04 -5.61 -25.38
N LEU A 35 21.88 -4.59 -25.20
CA LEU A 35 22.11 -3.97 -23.89
C LEU A 35 20.94 -3.11 -23.44
N GLU A 36 20.35 -2.30 -24.32
CA GLU A 36 19.19 -1.47 -24.00
C GLU A 36 17.96 -2.31 -23.66
N ALA A 37 17.75 -3.41 -24.38
CA ALA A 37 16.71 -4.38 -24.06
C ALA A 37 16.93 -5.01 -22.68
N ALA A 38 18.16 -5.41 -22.35
CA ALA A 38 18.50 -5.98 -21.05
C ALA A 38 18.33 -4.97 -19.89
N LEU A 39 18.73 -3.72 -20.07
CA LEU A 39 18.56 -2.66 -19.08
C LEU A 39 17.08 -2.34 -18.85
N THR A 40 16.29 -2.25 -19.92
CA THR A 40 14.85 -2.02 -19.84
C THR A 40 14.15 -3.17 -19.10
N ALA A 41 14.52 -4.41 -19.40
CA ALA A 41 14.00 -5.58 -18.69
C ALA A 41 14.38 -5.55 -17.19
N LEU A 42 15.61 -5.14 -16.86
CA LEU A 42 16.06 -5.03 -15.47
C LEU A 42 15.29 -3.93 -14.71
N GLU A 43 15.08 -2.76 -15.32
CA GLU A 43 14.28 -1.68 -14.73
C GLU A 43 12.83 -2.10 -14.52
N ALA A 44 12.25 -2.82 -15.49
CA ALA A 44 10.90 -3.39 -15.36
C ALA A 44 10.82 -4.44 -14.23
N ASP A 45 11.87 -5.24 -14.04
CA ASP A 45 11.89 -6.28 -13.00
C ASP A 45 11.95 -5.66 -11.58
N LYS A 46 12.63 -4.52 -11.42
CA LYS A 46 12.80 -3.84 -10.12
C LYS A 46 11.48 -3.43 -9.46
N VAL A 47 10.45 -3.15 -10.25
CA VAL A 47 9.14 -2.73 -9.74
C VAL A 47 8.17 -3.91 -9.55
N LEU A 48 8.59 -5.13 -9.86
CA LEU A 48 7.78 -6.31 -9.61
C LEU A 48 7.79 -6.67 -8.12
N ILE A 49 6.64 -7.11 -7.62
CA ILE A 49 6.47 -7.57 -6.25
C ILE A 49 7.32 -8.83 -6.02
N ALA A 50 8.24 -8.77 -5.07
CA ALA A 50 9.02 -9.91 -4.62
C ALA A 50 8.34 -10.64 -3.46
N ALA A 51 7.78 -9.89 -2.52
CA ALA A 51 7.09 -10.44 -1.35
C ALA A 51 6.02 -9.47 -0.83
N VAL A 52 4.95 -10.05 -0.28
CA VAL A 52 3.95 -9.36 0.53
C VAL A 52 3.85 -10.13 1.85
N LYS A 53 3.88 -9.41 2.97
CA LYS A 53 3.73 -9.99 4.31
C LYS A 53 2.79 -9.15 5.13
N ALA A 54 2.01 -9.77 6.00
CA ALA A 54 1.14 -9.10 6.94
C ALA A 54 1.37 -9.58 8.37
N ARG A 55 1.00 -8.70 9.31
CA ARG A 55 0.93 -9.00 10.73
C ARG A 55 -0.24 -8.28 11.39
N GLU A 56 -0.65 -8.84 12.52
CA GLU A 56 -1.62 -8.23 13.41
C GLU A 56 -0.90 -7.16 14.26
N ILE A 57 -1.45 -5.94 14.27
CA ILE A 57 -1.04 -4.82 15.13
C ILE A 57 -2.26 -4.26 15.87
N LEU A 58 -2.07 -3.29 16.77
CA LEU A 58 -3.17 -2.65 17.50
C LEU A 58 -3.50 -1.27 16.92
N ASP A 59 -4.80 -0.99 16.76
CA ASP A 59 -5.33 0.33 16.40
C ASP A 59 -5.30 1.30 17.60
N SER A 60 -5.72 2.55 17.38
CA SER A 60 -5.75 3.59 18.42
C SER A 60 -6.71 3.29 19.59
N ARG A 61 -7.58 2.29 19.47
CA ARG A 61 -8.53 1.84 20.49
C ARG A 61 -8.09 0.51 21.12
N GLY A 62 -6.89 0.02 20.79
CA GLY A 62 -6.37 -1.25 21.28
C GLY A 62 -7.01 -2.49 20.66
N ASN A 63 -7.74 -2.36 19.54
CA ASN A 63 -8.27 -3.52 18.82
C ASN A 63 -7.27 -3.99 17.75
N PRO A 64 -7.22 -5.30 17.46
CA PRO A 64 -6.42 -5.80 16.35
C PRO A 64 -6.81 -5.21 14.99
N THR A 65 -5.80 -4.89 14.17
CA THR A 65 -5.91 -4.54 12.76
C THR A 65 -4.72 -5.10 11.95
N VAL A 66 -4.84 -5.07 10.63
CA VAL A 66 -3.84 -5.61 9.69
C VAL A 66 -2.82 -4.54 9.33
N GLU A 67 -1.54 -4.88 9.40
CA GLU A 67 -0.46 -4.13 8.75
C GLU A 67 0.20 -5.00 7.68
N VAL A 68 0.38 -4.44 6.50
CA VAL A 68 0.99 -5.09 5.33
C VAL A 68 2.32 -4.43 5.01
N GLU A 69 3.31 -5.25 4.70
CA GLU A 69 4.60 -4.91 4.14
C GLU A 69 4.71 -5.47 2.73
N LEU A 70 5.18 -4.66 1.79
CA LEU A 70 5.42 -5.04 0.41
C LEU A 70 6.87 -4.75 0.06
N THR A 71 7.52 -5.70 -0.57
CA THR A 71 8.90 -5.56 -1.07
C THR A 71 8.94 -5.85 -2.56
N THR A 72 9.56 -4.97 -3.35
CA THR A 72 9.80 -5.20 -4.78
C THR A 72 11.14 -5.90 -5.02
N LYS A 73 11.34 -6.51 -6.19
CA LYS A 73 12.65 -7.12 -6.54
C LYS A 73 13.79 -6.10 -6.60
N GLY A 74 13.46 -4.83 -6.86
CA GLY A 74 14.41 -3.71 -6.82
C GLY A 74 14.75 -3.23 -5.41
N GLY A 75 14.16 -3.82 -4.36
CA GLY A 75 14.47 -3.52 -2.97
C GLY A 75 13.64 -2.40 -2.35
N ILE A 76 12.62 -1.89 -3.05
CA ILE A 76 11.68 -0.92 -2.47
C ILE A 76 10.87 -1.60 -1.39
N PHE A 77 10.73 -0.96 -0.23
CA PHE A 77 10.00 -1.46 0.91
C PHE A 77 8.91 -0.46 1.33
N ALA A 78 7.65 -0.90 1.29
CA ALA A 78 6.51 -0.10 1.69
C ALA A 78 5.67 -0.80 2.76
N ARG A 79 5.02 0.00 3.62
CA ARG A 79 4.20 -0.50 4.72
C ARG A 79 2.90 0.29 4.86
N ALA A 80 1.80 -0.40 5.15
CA ALA A 80 0.50 0.22 5.37
C ALA A 80 -0.30 -0.53 6.45
N ALA A 81 -0.80 0.23 7.44
CA ALA A 81 -1.76 -0.25 8.41
C ALA A 81 -3.18 0.16 8.01
N VAL A 82 -4.15 -0.66 8.38
CA VAL A 82 -5.54 -0.48 7.97
C VAL A 82 -6.35 0.12 9.10
N PRO A 83 -7.11 1.22 8.87
CA PRO A 83 -7.99 1.78 9.89
C PRO A 83 -9.19 0.87 10.14
N SER A 84 -9.82 1.04 11.31
CA SER A 84 -10.99 0.27 11.72
C SER A 84 -12.08 1.20 12.25
N GLY A 85 -13.31 1.07 11.73
CA GLY A 85 -14.46 1.88 12.13
C GLY A 85 -15.04 1.45 13.49
N ALA A 86 -15.79 2.33 14.16
CA ALA A 86 -16.68 1.97 15.28
C ALA A 86 -18.12 1.77 14.80
N SER A 87 -18.56 2.72 13.97
CA SER A 87 -19.90 2.81 13.41
C SER A 87 -19.87 2.35 11.95
N THR A 88 -19.85 1.04 11.72
CA THR A 88 -19.82 0.46 10.37
C THR A 88 -21.23 0.45 9.77
N GLY A 89 -21.42 1.06 8.60
CA GLY A 89 -22.66 0.95 7.84
C GLY A 89 -22.91 -0.48 7.30
N VAL A 90 -24.17 -0.87 7.16
CA VAL A 90 -24.56 -2.23 6.70
C VAL A 90 -24.11 -2.57 5.27
N HIS A 91 -23.70 -1.57 4.50
CA HIS A 91 -23.22 -1.71 3.12
C HIS A 91 -21.70 -1.51 2.99
N GLU A 92 -20.97 -1.36 4.11
CA GLU A 92 -19.52 -1.31 4.07
C GLU A 92 -18.93 -2.65 3.61
N ALA A 93 -17.76 -2.57 2.99
CA ALA A 93 -16.97 -3.76 2.70
C ALA A 93 -16.58 -4.46 4.03
N CYS A 94 -16.53 -5.78 4.01
CA CYS A 94 -16.37 -6.60 5.20
C CYS A 94 -14.98 -6.45 5.82
N GLU A 95 -14.91 -5.89 7.03
CA GLU A 95 -13.74 -6.04 7.90
C GLU A 95 -13.72 -7.46 8.46
N LEU A 96 -12.86 -8.32 7.92
CA LEU A 96 -12.81 -9.72 8.33
C LEU A 96 -12.14 -9.85 9.70
N ARG A 97 -12.91 -10.36 10.68
CA ARG A 97 -12.45 -10.65 12.04
C ARG A 97 -12.59 -12.14 12.37
N ASP A 98 -11.83 -12.58 13.36
CA ASP A 98 -11.71 -14.00 13.73
C ASP A 98 -12.99 -14.56 14.34
N GLY A 99 -13.67 -13.76 15.16
CA GLY A 99 -14.85 -14.19 15.93
C GLY A 99 -14.53 -15.05 17.16
N ASP A 100 -13.24 -15.30 17.44
CA ASP A 100 -12.78 -16.04 18.60
C ASP A 100 -12.88 -15.21 19.89
N LYS A 101 -13.90 -15.49 20.70
CA LYS A 101 -14.15 -14.77 21.96
C LYS A 101 -13.01 -14.87 22.97
N SER A 102 -12.12 -15.87 22.86
CA SER A 102 -10.97 -16.02 23.75
C SER A 102 -9.83 -15.02 23.45
N ARG A 103 -9.80 -14.45 22.24
CA ARG A 103 -8.79 -13.49 21.79
C ARG A 103 -9.43 -12.15 21.43
N TYR A 104 -9.00 -11.08 22.11
CA TYR A 104 -9.46 -9.72 21.84
C TYR A 104 -10.99 -9.59 21.74
N LEU A 105 -11.74 -10.37 22.54
CA LEU A 105 -13.21 -10.38 22.53
C LEU A 105 -13.82 -10.70 21.15
N GLY A 106 -13.17 -11.54 20.34
CA GLY A 106 -13.61 -11.89 18.98
C GLY A 106 -13.08 -10.96 17.89
N LYS A 107 -12.30 -9.94 18.25
CA LYS A 107 -11.86 -8.89 17.32
C LYS A 107 -10.50 -9.11 16.65
N GLY A 108 -9.87 -10.26 16.89
CA GLY A 108 -8.65 -10.67 16.18
C GLY A 108 -8.81 -10.63 14.66
N VAL A 109 -7.71 -10.48 13.93
CA VAL A 109 -7.68 -10.38 12.46
C VAL A 109 -6.74 -11.41 11.83
N THR A 110 -6.49 -12.52 12.51
CA THR A 110 -5.57 -13.57 12.04
C THR A 110 -6.00 -14.16 10.69
N LYS A 111 -7.32 -14.31 10.44
CA LYS A 111 -7.84 -14.75 9.13
C LYS A 111 -7.52 -13.78 7.98
N ALA A 112 -7.60 -12.48 8.24
CA ALA A 112 -7.25 -11.45 7.26
C ALA A 112 -5.72 -11.43 7.02
N VAL A 113 -4.93 -11.55 8.08
CA VAL A 113 -3.47 -11.68 8.00
C VAL A 113 -3.05 -12.92 7.22
N GLU A 114 -3.69 -14.06 7.45
CA GLU A 114 -3.48 -15.30 6.71
C GLU A 114 -3.83 -15.14 5.23
N SER A 115 -4.94 -14.47 4.92
CA SER A 115 -5.34 -14.16 3.54
C SER A 115 -4.27 -13.36 2.80
N VAL A 116 -3.62 -12.40 3.47
CA VAL A 116 -2.48 -11.67 2.89
C VAL A 116 -1.27 -12.58 2.71
N ASN A 117 -0.85 -13.30 3.75
CA ASN A 117 0.38 -14.08 3.76
C ASN A 117 0.34 -15.34 2.86
N THR A 118 -0.85 -15.75 2.42
CA THR A 118 -1.04 -16.94 1.59
C THR A 118 -1.58 -16.55 0.21
N THR A 119 -2.90 -16.39 0.09
CA THR A 119 -3.61 -16.24 -1.18
C THR A 119 -3.16 -14.99 -1.93
N LEU A 120 -3.09 -13.84 -1.25
CA LEU A 120 -2.67 -12.59 -1.90
C LEU A 120 -1.17 -12.57 -2.18
N ALA A 121 -0.33 -13.02 -1.24
CA ALA A 121 1.12 -13.05 -1.44
C ALA A 121 1.53 -13.89 -2.66
N GLU A 122 0.96 -15.09 -2.81
CA GLU A 122 1.26 -15.96 -3.95
C GLU A 122 0.72 -15.39 -5.26
N ALA A 123 -0.51 -14.88 -5.28
CA ALA A 123 -1.15 -14.42 -6.50
C ALA A 123 -0.59 -13.10 -7.05
N LEU A 124 -0.04 -12.24 -6.18
CA LEU A 124 0.47 -10.92 -6.57
C LEU A 124 1.98 -10.93 -6.84
N LYS A 125 2.69 -12.01 -6.51
CA LYS A 125 4.12 -12.15 -6.75
C LYS A 125 4.42 -11.99 -8.24
N GLY A 126 5.38 -11.12 -8.57
CA GLY A 126 5.76 -10.82 -9.94
C GLY A 126 4.84 -9.82 -10.66
N MET A 127 3.75 -9.35 -10.05
CA MET A 127 2.98 -8.22 -10.60
C MET A 127 3.73 -6.90 -10.37
N SER A 128 3.55 -5.94 -11.27
CA SER A 128 4.14 -4.61 -11.14
C SER A 128 3.37 -3.75 -10.15
N VAL A 129 4.08 -3.09 -9.23
CA VAL A 129 3.44 -2.10 -8.33
C VAL A 129 2.95 -0.86 -9.08
N LEU A 130 3.42 -0.62 -10.31
CA LEU A 130 3.04 0.56 -11.09
C LEU A 130 1.63 0.47 -11.68
N ASP A 131 1.05 -0.74 -11.77
CA ASP A 131 -0.29 -0.98 -12.28
C ASP A 131 -1.28 -1.23 -11.13
N GLN A 132 -1.61 -0.15 -10.42
CA GLN A 132 -2.50 -0.16 -9.27
C GLN A 132 -3.87 -0.78 -9.62
N GLN A 133 -4.42 -0.44 -10.79
CA GLN A 133 -5.73 -0.91 -11.20
C GLN A 133 -5.75 -2.42 -11.44
N ALA A 134 -4.72 -2.97 -12.11
CA ALA A 134 -4.63 -4.42 -12.31
C ALA A 134 -4.44 -5.17 -10.99
N LEU A 135 -3.62 -4.65 -10.07
CA LEU A 135 -3.45 -5.22 -8.73
C LEU A 135 -4.77 -5.26 -7.96
N ASP A 136 -5.47 -4.13 -7.85
CA ASP A 136 -6.73 -4.02 -7.10
C ASP A 136 -7.85 -4.86 -7.74
N ALA A 137 -7.90 -4.92 -9.07
CA ALA A 137 -8.82 -5.78 -9.81
C ALA A 137 -8.52 -7.26 -9.53
N LYS A 138 -7.24 -7.66 -9.53
CA LYS A 138 -6.84 -9.04 -9.25
C LYS A 138 -7.24 -9.47 -7.84
N MET A 139 -6.98 -8.63 -6.84
CA MET A 139 -7.39 -8.91 -5.46
C MET A 139 -8.91 -9.01 -5.31
N SER A 140 -9.66 -8.15 -6.00
CA SER A 140 -11.12 -8.18 -6.00
C SER A 140 -11.68 -9.43 -6.69
N GLU A 141 -11.07 -9.86 -7.80
CA GLU A 141 -11.40 -11.10 -8.50
C GLU A 141 -11.15 -12.34 -7.63
N LEU A 142 -9.99 -12.40 -6.95
CA LEU A 142 -9.62 -13.51 -6.07
C LEU A 142 -10.56 -13.68 -4.87
N ASP A 143 -11.02 -12.54 -4.32
CA ASP A 143 -12.06 -12.54 -3.31
C ASP A 143 -13.39 -13.02 -3.89
N GLY A 144 -13.81 -12.45 -5.02
CA GLY A 144 -15.00 -12.88 -5.77
C GLY A 144 -16.34 -12.56 -5.09
N THR A 145 -16.34 -11.86 -3.95
CA THR A 145 -17.56 -11.44 -3.26
C THR A 145 -17.81 -9.94 -3.44
N PRO A 146 -19.07 -9.49 -3.46
CA PRO A 146 -19.40 -8.07 -3.68
C PRO A 146 -18.87 -7.16 -2.56
N ASN A 147 -18.69 -7.69 -1.35
CA ASN A 147 -18.29 -6.93 -0.17
C ASN A 147 -16.91 -7.28 0.35
N LYS A 148 -16.06 -8.01 -0.41
CA LYS A 148 -14.73 -8.43 0.03
C LYS A 148 -14.74 -9.32 1.30
N GLY A 149 -15.80 -10.11 1.48
CA GLY A 149 -16.04 -10.93 2.67
C GLY A 149 -15.21 -12.21 2.76
N LYS A 150 -14.59 -12.66 1.66
CA LYS A 150 -13.82 -13.91 1.65
C LYS A 150 -12.39 -13.70 2.15
N LEU A 151 -11.70 -12.70 1.62
CA LEU A 151 -10.33 -12.35 2.00
C LEU A 151 -10.27 -11.25 3.06
N GLY A 152 -11.34 -10.46 3.17
CA GLY A 152 -11.42 -9.29 4.03
C GLY A 152 -11.03 -8.01 3.30
N ALA A 153 -11.89 -7.00 3.38
CA ALA A 153 -11.60 -5.67 2.86
C ALA A 153 -10.36 -5.07 3.53
N ASN A 154 -10.14 -5.40 4.80
CA ASN A 154 -8.94 -5.02 5.55
C ASN A 154 -7.66 -5.68 5.00
N ALA A 155 -7.69 -6.94 4.57
CA ALA A 155 -6.54 -7.55 3.90
C ALA A 155 -6.23 -6.86 2.56
N ILE A 156 -7.26 -6.70 1.70
CA ILE A 156 -7.12 -6.12 0.36
C ILE A 156 -6.65 -4.67 0.43
N LEU A 157 -7.24 -3.86 1.30
CA LEU A 157 -6.88 -2.44 1.45
C LEU A 157 -5.43 -2.29 1.93
N GLY A 158 -4.98 -3.14 2.87
CA GLY A 158 -3.60 -3.10 3.36
C GLY A 158 -2.59 -3.32 2.24
N VAL A 159 -2.81 -4.31 1.38
CA VAL A 159 -1.96 -4.58 0.22
C VAL A 159 -2.05 -3.45 -0.81
N SER A 160 -3.26 -2.98 -1.11
CA SER A 160 -3.51 -1.89 -2.08
C SER A 160 -2.73 -0.61 -1.73
N ILE A 161 -2.77 -0.17 -0.48
CA ILE A 161 -2.05 1.03 -0.02
C ILE A 161 -0.54 0.80 0.06
N ALA A 162 -0.09 -0.41 0.43
CA ALA A 162 1.34 -0.74 0.41
C ALA A 162 1.90 -0.71 -1.02
N ALA A 163 1.15 -1.22 -2.00
CA ALA A 163 1.53 -1.14 -3.42
C ALA A 163 1.61 0.30 -3.92
N ALA A 164 0.59 1.13 -3.64
CA ALA A 164 0.60 2.55 -4.02
C ALA A 164 1.81 3.31 -3.45
N LYS A 165 2.20 3.01 -2.20
CA LYS A 165 3.41 3.57 -1.58
C LYS A 165 4.69 3.12 -2.28
N ALA A 166 4.81 1.82 -2.58
CA ALA A 166 5.97 1.29 -3.31
C ALA A 166 6.05 1.88 -4.73
N ALA A 167 4.92 2.07 -5.39
CA ALA A 167 4.83 2.67 -6.72
C ALA A 167 5.24 4.15 -6.71
N ALA A 168 4.83 4.90 -5.68
CA ALA A 168 5.26 6.28 -5.50
C ALA A 168 6.79 6.37 -5.31
N GLU A 169 7.35 5.50 -4.48
CA GLU A 169 8.80 5.40 -4.26
C GLU A 169 9.54 4.98 -5.53
N ALA A 170 9.03 4.01 -6.30
CA ALA A 170 9.59 3.60 -7.58
C ALA A 170 9.63 4.74 -8.62
N LYS A 171 8.63 5.63 -8.57
CA LYS A 171 8.54 6.81 -9.43
C LYS A 171 9.34 8.02 -8.91
N GLY A 172 9.93 7.94 -7.71
CA GLY A 172 10.63 9.04 -7.09
C GLY A 172 9.71 10.22 -6.71
N VAL A 173 8.41 9.99 -6.52
CA VAL A 173 7.42 11.03 -6.20
C VAL A 173 6.78 10.79 -4.83
N PRO A 174 6.33 11.85 -4.13
CA PRO A 174 5.58 11.66 -2.89
C PRO A 174 4.22 11.00 -3.17
N LEU A 175 3.70 10.24 -2.18
CA LEU A 175 2.47 9.47 -2.32
C LEU A 175 1.27 10.31 -2.80
N TYR A 176 1.09 11.53 -2.30
CA TYR A 176 -0.02 12.39 -2.72
C TYR A 176 0.01 12.70 -4.22
N LYS A 177 1.21 12.84 -4.80
CA LYS A 177 1.38 13.11 -6.23
C LYS A 177 1.09 11.85 -7.05
N HIS A 178 1.56 10.70 -6.58
CA HIS A 178 1.23 9.42 -7.19
C HIS A 178 -0.29 9.16 -7.21
N LEU A 179 -0.98 9.40 -6.10
CA LEU A 179 -2.44 9.27 -6.00
C LEU A 179 -3.17 10.27 -6.93
N ALA A 180 -2.67 11.50 -7.04
CA ALA A 180 -3.21 12.46 -8.00
C ALA A 180 -3.08 11.98 -9.44
N ASP A 181 -1.92 11.43 -9.82
CA ASP A 181 -1.69 10.89 -11.17
C ASP A 181 -2.62 9.69 -11.45
N LEU A 182 -2.80 8.78 -10.48
CA LEU A 182 -3.76 7.68 -10.58
C LEU A 182 -5.21 8.16 -10.77
N ALA A 183 -5.59 9.26 -10.11
CA ALA A 183 -6.91 9.85 -10.23
C ALA A 183 -7.11 10.69 -11.51
N GLY A 184 -6.06 10.88 -12.33
CA GLY A 184 -6.11 11.76 -13.49
C GLY A 184 -6.14 13.26 -13.12
N ASN A 185 -5.74 13.62 -11.90
CA ASN A 185 -5.72 15.00 -11.43
C ASN A 185 -4.51 15.76 -11.98
N SER A 186 -4.74 16.58 -13.00
CA SER A 186 -3.74 17.44 -13.64
C SER A 186 -3.69 18.87 -13.07
N GLY A 187 -4.64 19.23 -12.20
CA GLY A 187 -4.72 20.55 -11.58
C GLY A 187 -3.68 20.78 -10.47
N PRO A 188 -3.62 22.02 -9.92
CA PRO A 188 -2.76 22.33 -8.78
C PRO A 188 -3.19 21.52 -7.54
N MET A 189 -2.20 21.03 -6.79
CA MET A 189 -2.47 20.39 -5.50
C MET A 189 -3.02 21.41 -4.50
N VAL A 190 -4.04 21.01 -3.75
CA VAL A 190 -4.67 21.85 -2.73
C VAL A 190 -4.55 21.18 -1.36
N LEU A 191 -4.37 22.00 -0.32
CA LEU A 191 -4.52 21.53 1.06
C LEU A 191 -6.00 21.59 1.43
N PRO A 192 -6.59 20.51 1.97
CA PRO A 192 -7.97 20.54 2.41
C PRO A 192 -8.12 21.46 3.64
N VAL A 193 -9.28 22.13 3.74
CA VAL A 193 -9.65 22.81 4.99
C VAL A 193 -9.92 21.74 6.05
N PRO A 194 -9.22 21.75 7.18
CA PRO A 194 -9.40 20.72 8.20
C PRO A 194 -10.72 20.91 8.94
N CYS A 195 -11.50 19.85 9.06
CA CYS A 195 -12.66 19.80 9.96
C CYS A 195 -12.25 19.06 11.24
N PHE A 196 -11.97 19.81 12.31
CA PHE A 196 -11.52 19.25 13.58
C PHE A 196 -12.70 18.82 14.44
N ASN A 197 -12.81 17.52 14.72
CA ASN A 197 -13.77 17.01 15.70
C ASN A 197 -13.26 17.32 17.12
N VAL A 198 -13.97 18.20 17.84
CA VAL A 198 -13.54 18.71 19.16
C VAL A 198 -14.40 18.20 20.31
N VAL A 199 -15.63 17.74 20.03
CA VAL A 199 -16.52 17.14 21.03
C VAL A 199 -17.11 15.86 20.45
N ASN A 200 -16.98 14.77 21.20
CA ASN A 200 -17.55 13.46 20.86
C ASN A 200 -18.84 13.21 21.64
N GLY A 201 -19.80 12.59 20.97
CA GLY A 201 -21.00 11.98 21.56
C GLY A 201 -21.28 10.62 20.93
N GLY A 202 -22.49 10.11 21.12
CA GLY A 202 -22.94 8.84 20.53
C GLY A 202 -22.01 7.66 20.86
N PRO A 203 -21.77 6.72 19.92
CA PRO A 203 -20.90 5.55 20.12
C PRO A 203 -19.44 5.89 20.41
N HIS A 204 -19.01 7.13 20.17
CA HIS A 204 -17.64 7.58 20.37
C HIS A 204 -17.39 8.13 21.79
N ALA A 205 -18.42 8.27 22.64
CA ALA A 205 -18.27 8.79 23.99
C ALA A 205 -19.22 8.15 25.01
N GLY A 206 -18.76 7.99 26.26
CA GLY A 206 -19.57 7.53 27.39
C GLY A 206 -20.44 8.63 28.02
N ASN A 207 -21.07 9.49 27.21
CA ASN A 207 -21.87 10.63 27.68
C ASN A 207 -23.31 10.60 27.11
N LYS A 208 -24.12 11.62 27.45
CA LYS A 208 -25.53 11.72 27.02
C LYS A 208 -25.74 12.42 25.68
N LEU A 209 -24.67 12.88 25.01
CA LEU A 209 -24.81 13.61 23.74
C LEU A 209 -25.20 12.63 22.64
N ALA A 210 -26.29 12.91 21.95
CA ALA A 210 -26.81 12.04 20.88
C ALA A 210 -26.00 12.15 19.58
N PHE A 211 -25.52 13.34 19.23
CA PHE A 211 -24.72 13.55 18.03
C PHE A 211 -23.29 13.01 18.21
N GLN A 212 -22.78 12.32 17.20
CA GLN A 212 -21.52 11.60 17.29
C GLN A 212 -20.29 12.53 17.31
N GLU A 213 -20.29 13.58 16.48
CA GLU A 213 -19.12 14.41 16.21
C GLU A 213 -19.53 15.88 16.05
N TYR A 214 -18.79 16.78 16.68
CA TYR A 214 -18.98 18.23 16.57
C TYR A 214 -17.70 18.87 16.03
N PHE A 215 -17.80 19.45 14.84
CA PHE A 215 -16.65 19.96 14.09
C PHE A 215 -16.46 21.47 14.23
N ILE A 216 -15.20 21.90 14.23
CA ILE A 216 -14.77 23.27 13.93
C ILE A 216 -14.04 23.24 12.58
N ILE A 217 -14.34 24.21 11.72
CA ILE A 217 -13.74 24.39 10.39
C ILE A 217 -12.92 25.67 10.42
#